data_AF-K1SNC3-F1
#
_entry.id   AF-K1SNC3-F1
#
_cell.length_a   1.000
_cell.length_b   1.000
_cell.length_c   1.000
_cell.angle_alpha   90.00
_cell.angle_beta   90.00
_cell.angle_gamma   90.00
#
_symmetry.space_group_name_H-M   'P 1'
#
loop_
_entity.id
_entity.type
_entity.pdbx_description
1 polymer ?
#
loop_
_entity_poly.entity_id
_entity_poly.type
_entity_poly.pdbx_seq_one_letter_code
_entity_poly.pdbx_strand_id
1 'polypeptide(L)'
;SGKDYEPVMRAQIAIFGLFLVPATLLSITNTEGESSKFIEVVISFVLLPLTALATIIIYIYMLKILALRQIPQNSIYRIIAGLFVVAFPVWVMTYEYKQKNKFVEVFSKIMPIAFIPLIGLQVYSIGARIGENGITPVRYMGVMFIIFEIIAIVLSIVNKRKYLTNAVLVAAGLMAISTISPVVNMEEISNYNQASRLKNDMERRRKLYKSFK
;
A
#
# COMPACT_ATOMS: atom_id res chain seq x y z
N SER A 1 -2.45 -28.12 5.21
CA SER A 1 -3.73 -28.26 5.94
C SER A 1 -3.89 -27.09 6.89
N GLY A 2 -4.73 -26.12 6.51
CA GLY A 2 -5.44 -25.18 7.39
C GLY A 2 -4.73 -23.96 7.97
N LYS A 3 -3.46 -24.03 8.40
CA LYS A 3 -2.93 -23.05 9.37
C LYS A 3 -2.18 -21.83 8.82
N ASP A 4 -1.78 -21.82 7.55
CA ASP A 4 -0.92 -20.73 7.02
C ASP A 4 -1.68 -19.57 6.36
N TYR A 5 -2.98 -19.74 6.09
CA TYR A 5 -3.81 -18.72 5.41
C TYR A 5 -4.48 -17.75 6.38
N GLU A 6 -4.56 -18.11 7.66
CA GLU A 6 -5.27 -17.36 8.68
C GLU A 6 -4.73 -15.93 8.91
N PRO A 7 -3.41 -15.68 8.98
CA PRO A 7 -2.90 -14.31 9.08
C PRO A 7 -3.10 -13.50 7.79
N VAL A 8 -3.04 -14.15 6.62
CA VAL A 8 -3.25 -13.49 5.32
C VAL A 8 -4.71 -13.09 5.15
N MET A 9 -5.64 -13.98 5.51
CA MET A 9 -7.08 -13.74 5.49
C MET A 9 -7.49 -12.65 6.50
N ARG A 10 -6.91 -12.64 7.71
CA ARG A 10 -7.12 -11.57 8.70
C ARG A 10 -6.61 -10.22 8.21
N ALA A 11 -5.44 -10.20 7.56
CA ALA A 11 -4.91 -8.99 6.94
C ALA A 11 -5.79 -8.51 5.78
N GLN A 12 -6.32 -9.42 4.97
CA GLN A 12 -7.26 -9.10 3.90
C GLN A 12 -8.56 -8.53 4.46
N ILE A 13 -9.18 -9.14 5.47
CA ILE A 13 -10.40 -8.62 6.09
C ILE A 13 -10.15 -7.24 6.69
N ALA A 14 -8.99 -7.00 7.31
CA ALA A 14 -8.61 -5.69 7.83
C ALA A 14 -8.41 -4.66 6.70
N ILE A 15 -7.74 -5.03 5.60
CA ILE A 15 -7.52 -4.18 4.42
C ILE A 15 -8.85 -3.87 3.73
N PHE A 16 -9.68 -4.88 3.46
CA PHE A 16 -11.02 -4.70 2.89
C PHE A 16 -11.91 -3.87 3.80
N GLY A 17 -11.91 -4.10 5.11
CA GLY A 17 -12.64 -3.26 6.07
C GLY A 17 -12.17 -1.81 6.04
N LEU A 18 -10.86 -1.58 5.93
CA LEU A 18 -10.28 -0.26 5.87
C LEU A 18 -10.42 0.42 4.50
N PHE A 19 -10.68 -0.34 3.42
CA PHE A 19 -11.07 0.19 2.10
C PHE A 19 -12.58 0.35 1.92
N LEU A 20 -13.40 -0.43 2.64
CA LEU A 20 -14.85 -0.27 2.67
C LEU A 20 -15.27 0.95 3.47
N VAL A 21 -14.66 1.18 4.63
CA VAL A 21 -14.96 2.34 5.50
C VAL A 21 -14.86 3.68 4.74
N PRO A 22 -13.84 3.93 3.91
CA PRO A 22 -13.77 5.12 3.08
C PRO A 22 -14.85 5.19 2.01
N ALA A 23 -15.12 4.07 1.35
CA ALA A 23 -16.15 4.00 0.30
C ALA A 23 -17.56 4.21 0.86
N THR A 24 -17.86 3.65 2.05
CA THR A 24 -19.13 3.82 2.74
C THR A 24 -19.25 5.24 3.32
N LEU A 25 -18.18 5.78 3.92
CA LEU A 25 -18.18 7.16 4.38
C LEU A 25 -18.35 8.15 3.23
N LEU A 26 -17.71 7.94 2.08
CA LEU A 26 -17.92 8.73 0.85
C LEU A 26 -19.37 8.68 0.35
N SER A 27 -20.06 7.55 0.53
CA SER A 27 -21.50 7.44 0.20
C SER A 27 -22.37 8.24 1.19
N ILE A 28 -21.97 8.31 2.46
CA ILE A 28 -22.69 9.02 3.53
C ILE A 28 -22.43 10.54 3.47
N THR A 29 -21.23 10.98 3.10
CA THR A 29 -20.92 12.41 2.95
C THR A 29 -21.75 13.10 1.85
N ASN A 30 -22.37 12.33 0.94
CA ASN A 30 -23.30 12.83 -0.07
C ASN A 30 -24.75 13.02 0.45
N THR A 31 -25.00 12.88 1.75
CA THR A 31 -26.32 13.13 2.35
C THR A 31 -26.41 14.54 2.96
N GLU A 32 -27.49 15.28 2.64
CA GLU A 32 -27.73 16.63 3.16
C GLU A 32 -28.32 16.57 4.58
N GLY A 33 -27.71 17.25 5.56
CA GLY A 33 -28.22 17.31 6.95
C GLY A 33 -27.16 17.60 8.03
N GLU A 34 -27.55 17.57 9.31
CA GLU A 34 -26.66 17.79 10.47
C GLU A 34 -25.52 16.77 10.57
N SER A 35 -25.76 15.53 10.11
CA SER A 35 -24.74 14.48 10.06
C SER A 35 -23.53 14.86 9.20
N SER A 36 -23.75 15.61 8.11
CA SER A 36 -22.67 16.07 7.22
C SER A 36 -21.72 17.05 7.91
N LYS A 37 -22.24 17.95 8.75
CA LYS A 37 -21.41 18.89 9.54
C LYS A 37 -20.57 18.18 10.60
N PHE A 38 -21.14 17.19 11.29
CA PHE A 38 -20.38 16.41 12.27
C PHE A 38 -19.21 15.66 11.61
N ILE A 39 -19.49 14.98 10.49
CA ILE A 39 -18.49 14.24 9.72
C ILE A 39 -17.39 15.19 9.20
N GLU A 40 -17.76 16.36 8.69
CA GLU A 40 -16.83 17.41 8.26
C GLU A 40 -15.86 17.81 9.38
N VAL A 41 -16.40 18.07 10.59
CA VAL A 41 -15.59 18.48 11.74
C VAL A 41 -14.59 17.39 12.13
N VAL A 42 -15.05 16.14 12.22
CA VAL A 42 -14.18 14.99 12.55
C VAL A 42 -13.08 14.84 11.51
N ILE A 43 -13.40 14.90 10.22
CA ILE A 43 -12.43 14.75 9.14
C ILE A 43 -11.40 15.88 9.17
N SER A 44 -11.86 17.13 9.23
CA SER A 44 -11.00 18.31 9.05
C SER A 44 -10.17 18.65 10.29
N PHE A 45 -10.72 18.44 11.49
CA PHE A 45 -10.08 18.87 12.75
C PHE A 45 -9.50 17.71 13.57
N VAL A 46 -9.85 16.45 13.29
CA VAL A 46 -9.30 15.30 14.01
C VAL A 46 -8.46 14.43 13.09
N LEU A 47 -9.05 13.89 12.03
CA LEU A 47 -8.37 12.89 11.17
C LEU A 47 -7.24 13.52 10.35
N LEU A 48 -7.48 14.69 9.75
CA LEU A 48 -6.47 15.40 8.96
C LEU A 48 -5.22 15.73 9.78
N PRO A 49 -5.29 16.46 10.92
CA PRO A 49 -4.08 16.78 11.68
C PRO A 49 -3.38 15.53 12.25
N LEU A 50 -4.12 14.50 12.66
CA LEU A 50 -3.54 13.24 13.10
C LEU A 50 -2.74 12.55 11.97
N THR A 51 -3.31 12.54 10.76
CA THR A 51 -2.67 11.98 9.56
C THR A 51 -1.44 12.78 9.16
N ALA A 52 -1.52 14.11 9.22
CA ALA A 52 -0.38 15.00 8.97
C ALA A 52 0.77 14.71 9.96
N LEU A 53 0.46 14.62 11.25
CA LEU A 53 1.43 14.30 12.29
C LEU A 53 2.07 12.92 12.09
N ALA A 54 1.26 11.89 11.80
CA ALA A 54 1.76 10.55 11.51
C ALA A 54 2.71 10.54 10.30
N THR A 55 2.37 11.29 9.25
CA THR A 55 3.21 11.45 8.06
C THR A 55 4.55 12.10 8.42
N ILE A 56 4.54 13.18 9.21
CA ILE A 56 5.76 13.86 9.67
C ILE A 56 6.66 12.90 10.48
N ILE A 57 6.08 12.16 11.43
CA ILE A 57 6.82 11.20 12.26
C ILE A 57 7.49 10.13 11.38
N ILE A 58 6.78 9.62 10.39
CA ILE A 58 7.32 8.61 9.47
C ILE A 58 8.44 9.18 8.62
N TYR A 59 8.31 10.43 8.15
CA TYR A 59 9.40 11.10 7.45
C TYR A 59 10.65 11.25 8.30
N ILE A 60 10.52 11.67 9.56
CA ILE A 60 11.64 11.76 10.51
C ILE A 60 12.29 10.37 10.68
N TYR A 61 11.47 9.33 10.83
CA TYR A 61 11.96 7.96 10.95
C TYR A 61 12.68 7.47 9.69
N MET A 62 12.17 7.78 8.49
CA MET A 62 12.82 7.44 7.22
C MET A 62 14.17 8.15 7.06
N LEU A 63 14.24 9.46 7.37
CA LEU A 63 15.49 10.20 7.35
C LEU A 63 16.51 9.62 8.33
N LYS A 64 16.07 9.23 9.53
CA LYS A 64 16.92 8.56 10.52
C LYS A 64 17.51 7.25 9.99
N ILE A 65 16.71 6.42 9.31
CA ILE A 65 17.18 5.17 8.69
C ILE A 65 18.23 5.45 7.62
N LEU A 66 17.97 6.43 6.74
CA LEU A 66 18.90 6.80 5.67
C LEU A 66 20.23 7.31 6.25
N ALA A 67 20.18 8.10 7.32
CA ALA A 67 21.38 8.61 8.01
C ALA A 67 22.19 7.50 8.69
N LEU A 68 21.52 6.55 9.35
CA LEU A 68 22.18 5.44 10.05
C LEU A 68 22.70 4.33 9.10
N ARG A 69 22.30 4.35 7.82
CA ARG A 69 22.61 3.33 6.80
C ARG A 69 22.23 1.89 7.17
N GLN A 70 21.58 1.69 8.31
CA GLN A 70 21.02 0.43 8.74
C GLN A 70 19.57 0.40 8.28
N ILE A 71 19.34 -0.14 7.09
CA ILE A 71 18.01 -0.24 6.48
C ILE A 71 17.36 -1.53 7.03
N PRO A 72 16.41 -1.48 7.98
CA PRO A 72 15.64 -2.65 8.38
C PRO A 72 14.70 -3.04 7.23
N GLN A 73 15.21 -3.89 6.32
CA GLN A 73 14.61 -4.13 5.00
C GLN A 73 13.15 -4.62 5.01
N ASN A 74 12.62 -5.18 6.11
CA ASN A 74 11.22 -5.62 6.19
C ASN A 74 10.27 -4.61 6.84
N SER A 75 10.79 -3.63 7.59
CA SER A 75 9.93 -2.72 8.35
C SER A 75 9.54 -1.49 7.52
N ILE A 76 10.39 -1.05 6.59
CA ILE A 76 10.15 0.14 5.77
C ILE A 76 8.87 -0.01 4.95
N TYR A 77 8.76 -1.07 4.15
CA TYR A 77 7.55 -1.32 3.36
C TYR A 77 6.29 -1.31 4.24
N ARG A 78 6.29 -2.04 5.35
CA ARG A 78 5.10 -2.17 6.23
C ARG A 78 4.70 -0.86 6.87
N ILE A 79 5.67 -0.06 7.32
CA ILE A 79 5.40 1.24 7.97
C ILE A 79 4.78 2.21 6.98
N ILE A 80 5.34 2.30 5.77
CA ILE A 80 4.85 3.21 4.74
C ILE A 80 3.49 2.74 4.20
N ALA A 81 3.33 1.45 3.93
CA ALA A 81 2.06 0.89 3.48
C ALA A 81 0.96 1.11 4.53
N GLY A 82 1.27 0.92 5.82
CA GLY A 82 0.36 1.19 6.93
C GLY A 82 -0.04 2.67 7.02
N LEU A 83 0.91 3.59 6.78
CA LEU A 83 0.60 5.01 6.68
C LEU A 83 -0.34 5.29 5.50
N PHE A 84 -0.09 4.71 4.33
CA PHE A 84 -0.94 4.92 3.16
C PHE A 84 -2.36 4.42 3.43
N VAL A 85 -2.50 3.23 4.02
CA VAL A 85 -3.78 2.65 4.43
C VAL A 85 -4.60 3.65 5.26
N VAL A 86 -4.00 4.32 6.24
CA VAL A 86 -4.71 5.33 7.07
C VAL A 86 -4.89 6.66 6.35
N ALA A 87 -3.87 7.14 5.66
CA ALA A 87 -3.85 8.48 5.07
C ALA A 87 -4.72 8.60 3.83
N PHE A 88 -4.78 7.55 3.00
CA PHE A 88 -5.54 7.55 1.75
C PHE A 88 -7.02 7.86 1.95
N PRO A 89 -7.76 7.18 2.86
CA PRO A 89 -9.13 7.53 3.21
C PRO A 89 -9.32 8.99 3.60
N VAL A 90 -8.50 9.47 4.54
CA VAL A 90 -8.58 10.82 5.07
C VAL A 90 -8.34 11.83 3.96
N TRP A 91 -7.35 11.57 3.11
CA TRP A 91 -7.01 12.38 1.96
C TRP A 91 -8.12 12.44 0.90
N VAL A 92 -8.79 11.33 0.62
CA VAL A 92 -9.91 11.30 -0.33
C VAL A 92 -11.11 12.08 0.24
N MET A 93 -11.44 11.86 1.52
CA MET A 93 -12.57 12.54 2.16
C MET A 93 -12.34 14.05 2.34
N THR A 94 -11.15 14.45 2.79
CA THR A 94 -10.81 15.86 3.02
C THR A 94 -10.93 16.69 1.75
N TYR A 95 -10.72 16.09 0.57
CA TYR A 95 -10.79 16.79 -0.71
C TYR A 95 -12.19 17.36 -1.00
N GLU A 96 -13.27 16.72 -0.54
CA GLU A 96 -14.64 17.22 -0.71
C GLU A 96 -14.84 18.56 0.04
N TYR A 97 -14.10 18.78 1.12
CA TYR A 97 -14.19 19.97 1.97
C TYR A 97 -13.15 21.05 1.63
N LYS A 98 -12.40 20.91 0.53
CA LYS A 98 -11.27 21.79 0.18
C LYS A 98 -11.61 23.29 0.08
N GLN A 99 -12.86 23.64 -0.25
CA GLN A 99 -13.27 25.04 -0.42
C GLN A 99 -13.56 25.76 0.91
N LYS A 100 -13.62 25.02 2.03
CA LYS A 100 -14.01 25.56 3.33
C LYS A 100 -12.84 26.10 4.15
N ASN A 101 -11.64 25.52 3.98
CA ASN A 101 -10.46 25.89 4.76
C ASN A 101 -9.18 25.73 3.92
N LYS A 102 -8.33 26.78 3.93
CA LYS A 102 -7.03 26.80 3.25
C LYS A 102 -6.12 25.66 3.71
N PHE A 103 -6.18 25.25 4.97
CA PHE A 103 -5.40 24.12 5.47
C PHE A 103 -5.81 22.80 4.82
N VAL A 104 -7.11 22.56 4.66
CA VAL A 104 -7.66 21.38 3.97
C VAL A 104 -7.24 21.38 2.50
N GLU A 105 -7.36 22.53 1.83
CA GLU A 105 -6.92 22.68 0.44
C GLU A 105 -5.45 22.34 0.25
N VAL A 106 -4.58 22.89 1.11
CA VAL A 106 -3.12 22.66 1.08
C VAL A 106 -2.81 21.20 1.34
N PHE A 107 -3.41 20.60 2.38
CA PHE A 107 -3.22 19.19 2.71
C PHE A 107 -3.61 18.28 1.54
N SER A 108 -4.77 18.49 0.92
CA SER A 108 -5.24 17.63 -0.16
C SER A 108 -4.35 17.69 -1.42
N LYS A 109 -3.64 18.81 -1.63
CA LYS A 109 -2.65 18.98 -2.72
C LYS A 109 -1.28 18.40 -2.37
N ILE A 110 -0.80 18.61 -1.14
CA ILE A 110 0.55 18.20 -0.72
C ILE A 110 0.63 16.70 -0.45
N MET A 111 -0.38 16.12 0.21
CA MET A 111 -0.38 14.72 0.62
C MET A 111 -0.02 13.73 -0.52
N PRO A 112 -0.61 13.79 -1.73
CA PRO A 112 -0.23 12.88 -2.81
C PRO A 112 1.24 13.01 -3.22
N ILE A 113 1.77 14.23 -3.20
CA ILE A 113 3.15 14.51 -3.57
C ILE A 113 4.10 14.00 -2.48
N ALA A 114 3.73 14.13 -1.21
CA ALA A 114 4.48 13.61 -0.07
C ALA A 114 4.61 12.07 -0.11
N PHE A 115 3.65 11.35 -0.69
CA PHE A 115 3.80 9.90 -0.81
C PHE A 115 4.78 9.46 -1.90
N ILE A 116 5.13 10.30 -2.88
CA ILE A 116 6.05 9.93 -3.98
C ILE A 116 7.41 9.41 -3.47
N PRO A 117 8.17 10.14 -2.64
CA PRO A 117 9.44 9.63 -2.12
C PRO A 117 9.26 8.41 -1.21
N LEU A 118 8.15 8.32 -0.47
CA LEU A 118 7.84 7.17 0.39
C LEU A 118 7.60 5.90 -0.45
N ILE A 119 6.90 6.01 -1.57
CA ILE A 119 6.73 4.92 -2.53
C ILE A 119 8.06 4.49 -3.12
N GLY A 120 8.95 5.44 -3.43
CA GLY A 120 10.32 5.12 -3.86
C GLY A 120 11.04 4.21 -2.85
N LEU A 121 10.90 4.49 -1.55
CA LEU A 121 11.44 3.65 -0.48
C LEU A 121 10.74 2.30 -0.36
N GLN A 122 9.41 2.23 -0.55
CA GLN A 122 8.68 0.95 -0.59
C GLN A 122 9.15 0.06 -1.73
N VAL A 123 9.28 0.61 -2.95
CA VAL A 123 9.78 -0.09 -4.14
C VAL A 123 11.19 -0.62 -3.90
N TYR A 124 12.09 0.24 -3.38
CA TYR A 124 13.44 -0.18 -3.05
C TYR A 124 13.46 -1.33 -2.01
N SER A 125 12.69 -1.18 -0.94
CA SER A 125 12.60 -2.15 0.16
C SER A 125 12.07 -3.51 -0.30
N ILE A 126 10.99 -3.54 -1.08
CA ILE A 126 10.44 -4.79 -1.63
C ILE A 126 11.37 -5.36 -2.71
N GLY A 127 11.90 -4.52 -3.61
CA GLY A 127 12.76 -4.94 -4.70
C GLY A 127 14.03 -5.63 -4.21
N ALA A 128 14.71 -5.07 -3.20
CA ALA A 128 15.86 -5.70 -2.56
C ALA A 128 15.52 -7.10 -2.02
N ARG A 129 14.35 -7.25 -1.40
CA ARG A 129 13.89 -8.54 -0.86
C ARG A 129 13.53 -9.56 -1.93
N ILE A 130 12.94 -9.12 -3.04
CA ILE A 130 12.67 -9.99 -4.19
C ILE A 130 13.99 -10.46 -4.80
N GLY A 131 15.00 -9.57 -4.91
CA GLY A 131 16.33 -9.94 -5.40
C GLY A 131 17.04 -10.97 -4.51
N GLU A 132 17.04 -10.76 -3.19
CA GLU A 132 17.69 -11.66 -2.23
C GLU A 132 16.93 -13.00 -2.08
N ASN A 133 15.63 -12.92 -1.86
CA ASN A 133 14.82 -14.03 -1.33
C ASN A 133 13.76 -14.52 -2.30
N GLY A 134 13.69 -13.97 -3.52
CA GLY A 134 12.67 -14.33 -4.51
C GLY A 134 11.30 -13.74 -4.21
N ILE A 135 10.34 -14.07 -5.06
CA ILE A 135 8.94 -13.65 -4.91
C ILE A 135 8.26 -14.55 -3.88
N THR A 136 7.56 -13.94 -2.91
CA THR A 136 6.68 -14.63 -1.96
C THR A 136 5.27 -14.03 -2.06
N PRO A 137 4.22 -14.71 -1.56
CA PRO A 137 2.85 -14.22 -1.66
C PRO A 137 2.68 -12.81 -1.07
N VAL A 138 3.31 -12.55 0.07
CA VAL A 138 3.30 -11.23 0.72
C VAL A 138 3.98 -10.14 -0.13
N ARG A 139 5.09 -10.46 -0.80
CA ARG A 139 5.79 -9.49 -1.68
C ARG A 139 5.01 -9.24 -2.96
N TYR A 140 4.38 -10.28 -3.51
CA TYR A 140 3.50 -10.15 -4.67
C TYR A 140 2.33 -9.20 -4.37
N MET A 141 1.65 -9.42 -3.24
CA MET A 141 0.60 -8.51 -2.74
C MET A 141 1.12 -7.10 -2.53
N GLY A 142 2.33 -6.95 -1.97
CA GLY A 142 2.92 -5.64 -1.77
C GLY A 142 3.23 -4.89 -3.07
N VAL A 143 3.65 -5.59 -4.12
CA VAL A 143 3.82 -4.99 -5.45
C VAL A 143 2.47 -4.52 -6.01
N MET A 144 1.42 -5.33 -5.90
CA MET A 144 0.07 -4.91 -6.32
C MET A 144 -0.41 -3.68 -5.55
N PHE A 145 -0.13 -3.63 -4.25
CA PHE A 145 -0.49 -2.50 -3.40
C PHE A 145 0.26 -1.22 -3.83
N ILE A 146 1.56 -1.30 -4.08
CA ILE A 146 2.36 -0.19 -4.60
C ILE A 146 1.82 0.32 -5.95
N ILE A 147 1.44 -0.60 -6.86
CA ILE A 147 0.85 -0.21 -8.15
C ILE A 147 -0.44 0.58 -7.92
N PHE A 148 -1.29 0.13 -7.00
CA PHE A 148 -2.50 0.86 -6.61
C PHE A 148 -2.18 2.24 -6.01
N GLU A 149 -1.21 2.34 -5.08
CA GLU A 149 -0.76 3.61 -4.50
C GLU A 149 -0.33 4.61 -5.59
N ILE A 150 0.46 4.15 -6.57
CA ILE A 150 0.91 4.96 -7.71
C ILE A 150 -0.30 5.45 -8.54
N ILE A 151 -1.22 4.56 -8.89
CA ILE A 151 -2.43 4.93 -9.64
C ILE A 151 -3.24 5.97 -8.89
N ALA A 152 -3.46 5.77 -7.58
CA ALA A 152 -4.21 6.69 -6.73
C ALA A 152 -3.57 8.10 -6.67
N ILE A 153 -2.23 8.16 -6.55
CA ILE A 153 -1.49 9.43 -6.56
C ILE A 153 -1.57 10.10 -7.93
N VAL A 154 -1.33 9.37 -9.01
CA VAL A 154 -1.40 9.92 -10.38
C VAL A 154 -2.78 10.50 -10.64
N LEU A 155 -3.85 9.73 -10.41
CA LEU A 155 -5.23 10.18 -10.59
C LEU A 155 -5.53 11.46 -9.80
N SER A 156 -4.89 11.61 -8.64
CA SER A 156 -5.12 12.77 -7.80
C SER A 156 -4.31 14.01 -8.15
N ILE A 157 -3.11 13.83 -8.70
CA ILE A 157 -2.28 14.92 -9.24
C ILE A 157 -2.86 15.44 -10.54
N VAL A 158 -3.35 14.56 -11.43
CA VAL A 158 -3.95 14.96 -12.72
C VAL A 158 -5.41 15.41 -12.60
N ASN A 159 -5.90 15.67 -11.38
CA ASN A 159 -7.28 16.08 -11.10
C ASN A 159 -8.37 15.14 -11.64
N LYS A 160 -8.06 13.84 -11.77
CA LYS A 160 -8.98 12.77 -12.19
C LYS A 160 -9.53 11.96 -11.01
N ARG A 161 -9.70 12.62 -9.85
CA ARG A 161 -10.09 12.00 -8.57
C ARG A 161 -11.43 11.25 -8.61
N LYS A 162 -12.34 11.62 -9.51
CA LYS A 162 -13.62 10.92 -9.71
C LYS A 162 -13.47 9.43 -10.04
N TYR A 163 -12.30 8.98 -10.50
CA TYR A 163 -12.02 7.57 -10.77
C TYR A 163 -11.37 6.83 -9.59
N LEU A 164 -11.09 7.49 -8.46
CA LEU A 164 -10.45 6.85 -7.30
C LEU A 164 -11.30 5.71 -6.72
N THR A 165 -12.61 5.90 -6.62
CA THR A 165 -13.53 4.83 -6.17
C THR A 165 -13.43 3.60 -7.06
N ASN A 166 -13.41 3.79 -8.38
CA ASN A 166 -13.25 2.69 -9.33
C ASN A 166 -11.87 2.04 -9.21
N ALA A 167 -10.81 2.83 -9.04
CA ALA A 167 -9.46 2.32 -8.85
C ALA A 167 -9.34 1.46 -7.58
N VAL A 168 -9.97 1.88 -6.48
CA VAL A 168 -10.07 1.10 -5.24
C VAL A 168 -10.80 -0.22 -5.48
N LEU A 169 -11.98 -0.19 -6.10
CA LEU A 169 -12.77 -1.40 -6.38
C LEU A 169 -12.04 -2.37 -7.30
N VAL A 170 -11.39 -1.88 -8.35
CA VAL A 170 -10.59 -2.69 -9.28
C VAL A 170 -9.39 -3.29 -8.55
N ALA A 171 -8.64 -2.51 -7.77
CA ALA A 171 -7.50 -3.03 -7.01
C ALA A 171 -7.92 -4.09 -6.01
N ALA A 172 -9.02 -3.84 -5.28
CA ALA A 172 -9.61 -4.77 -4.33
C ALA A 172 -10.04 -6.09 -5.00
N GLY A 173 -10.71 -6.00 -6.16
CA GLY A 173 -11.09 -7.16 -6.97
C GLY A 173 -9.89 -7.95 -7.49
N LEU A 174 -8.87 -7.27 -8.04
CA LEU A 174 -7.65 -7.91 -8.53
C LEU A 174 -6.88 -8.62 -7.41
N MET A 175 -6.75 -7.99 -6.24
CA MET A 175 -6.11 -8.61 -5.08
C MET A 175 -6.90 -9.83 -4.59
N ALA A 176 -8.23 -9.77 -4.53
CA ALA A 176 -9.06 -10.93 -4.19
C ALA A 176 -8.90 -12.08 -5.21
N ILE A 177 -8.91 -11.76 -6.50
CA ILE A 177 -8.70 -12.75 -7.57
C ILE A 177 -7.32 -13.40 -7.44
N SER A 178 -6.28 -12.63 -7.10
CA SER A 178 -4.90 -13.15 -6.98
C SER A 178 -4.69 -14.18 -5.87
N THR A 179 -5.61 -14.33 -4.92
CA THR A 179 -5.52 -15.38 -3.89
C THR A 179 -6.20 -16.69 -4.28
N ILE A 180 -7.14 -16.65 -5.22
CA ILE A 180 -8.02 -17.80 -5.52
C ILE A 180 -7.78 -18.31 -6.95
N SER A 181 -7.54 -17.40 -7.90
CA SER A 181 -7.40 -17.76 -9.31
C SER A 181 -6.07 -18.47 -9.55
N PRO A 182 -6.06 -19.64 -10.21
CA PRO A 182 -4.84 -20.39 -10.50
C PRO A 182 -3.89 -19.61 -11.43
N VAL A 183 -4.42 -18.87 -12.40
CA VAL A 183 -3.60 -18.19 -13.43
C VAL A 183 -2.73 -17.06 -12.87
N VAL A 184 -3.24 -16.35 -11.87
CA VAL A 184 -2.55 -15.21 -11.21
C VAL A 184 -2.33 -15.47 -9.73
N ASN A 185 -2.33 -16.75 -9.35
CA ASN A 185 -2.27 -17.14 -7.95
C ASN A 185 -0.93 -16.73 -7.34
N MET A 186 -0.97 -15.98 -6.24
CA MET A 186 0.24 -15.55 -5.55
C MET A 186 1.08 -16.72 -5.02
N GLU A 187 0.46 -17.84 -4.64
CA GLU A 187 1.15 -19.04 -4.17
C GLU A 187 1.80 -19.79 -5.32
N GLU A 188 1.11 -19.96 -6.45
CA GLU A 188 1.68 -20.62 -7.64
C GLU A 188 2.88 -19.83 -8.19
N ILE A 189 2.76 -18.50 -8.29
CA ILE A 189 3.85 -17.63 -8.74
C ILE A 189 5.05 -17.72 -7.79
N SER A 190 4.79 -17.71 -6.48
CA SER A 190 5.83 -17.89 -5.45
C SER A 190 6.49 -19.27 -5.58
N ASN A 191 5.72 -20.34 -5.71
CA ASN A 191 6.22 -21.71 -5.79
C ASN A 191 7.05 -21.92 -7.06
N TYR A 192 6.59 -21.41 -8.19
CA TYR A 192 7.33 -21.44 -9.45
C TYR A 192 8.66 -20.69 -9.33
N ASN A 193 8.65 -19.49 -8.74
CA ASN A 193 9.87 -18.70 -8.52
C ASN A 193 10.87 -19.46 -7.64
N GLN A 194 10.42 -20.04 -6.53
CA GLN A 194 11.27 -20.79 -5.62
C GLN A 194 11.82 -22.08 -6.25
N ALA A 195 10.99 -22.83 -6.98
CA ALA A 195 11.42 -24.04 -7.68
C ALA A 195 12.48 -23.75 -8.76
N SER A 196 12.29 -22.67 -9.53
CA SER A 196 13.26 -22.24 -10.56
C SER A 196 14.61 -21.85 -9.95
N ARG A 197 14.61 -21.13 -8.81
CA ARG A 197 15.85 -20.77 -8.11
C ARG A 197 16.58 -21.99 -7.58
N LEU A 198 15.87 -22.93 -6.94
CA LEU A 198 16.45 -24.19 -6.49
C LEU A 198 17.07 -24.98 -7.64
N LYS A 199 16.38 -25.07 -8.78
CA LYS A 199 16.89 -25.74 -9.98
C LYS A 199 18.19 -25.09 -10.47
N ASN A 200 18.21 -23.77 -10.58
CA ASN A 200 19.40 -23.02 -11.03
C ASN A 200 20.59 -23.19 -10.07
N ASP A 201 20.34 -23.18 -8.75
CA ASP A 201 21.37 -23.40 -7.75
C ASP A 201 21.94 -24.83 -7.80
N MET A 202 21.07 -25.83 -7.99
CA MET A 202 21.49 -27.23 -8.19
C MET A 202 22.33 -27.40 -9.46
N GLU A 203 21.94 -26.79 -10.58
CA GLU A 203 22.70 -26.83 -11.82
C GLU A 203 24.06 -26.13 -11.68
N ARG A 204 24.11 -24.99 -10.99
CA ARG A 204 25.35 -24.27 -10.71
C ARG A 204 26.31 -25.11 -9.86
N ARG A 205 25.80 -25.75 -8.79
CA ARG A 205 26.58 -26.66 -7.94
C ARG A 205 27.06 -27.89 -8.71
N ARG A 206 26.22 -28.46 -9.59
CA ARG A 206 26.60 -29.59 -10.44
C ARG A 206 27.73 -29.24 -11.41
N LYS A 207 27.68 -28.06 -12.04
CA LYS A 207 28.77 -27.56 -12.91
C LYS A 207 30.06 -27.35 -12.12
N LEU A 208 29.97 -26.76 -10.94
CA LEU A 208 31.11 -26.55 -10.05
C LEU A 208 31.74 -27.87 -9.59
N TYR A 209 30.94 -28.88 -9.23
CA TYR A 209 31.47 -30.21 -8.87
C TYR A 209 32.23 -30.87 -10.03
N LYS A 210 31.72 -30.72 -11.26
CA LYS A 210 32.39 -31.24 -12.47
C LYS A 210 33.70 -30.52 -12.80
N SER A 211 33.91 -29.27 -12.40
CA SER A 211 35.17 -28.56 -12.67
C SER A 211 36.32 -28.95 -11.74
N PHE A 212 36.02 -29.64 -10.63
CA PHE A 212 37.03 -30.16 -9.70
C PHE A 212 37.45 -31.60 -10.01
N LYS A 213 36.87 -32.22 -11.05
CA LYS A 213 37.13 -33.60 -11.46
C LYS A 213 37.73 -33.62 -12.86
#